data_AF-A0A955PMY8-F1
#
_entry.id   AF-A0A955PMY8-F1
#
_cell.length_a   1.000
_cell.length_b   1.000
_cell.length_c   1.000
_cell.angle_alpha   90.00
_cell.angle_beta   90.00
_cell.angle_gamma   90.00
#
_symmetry.space_group_name_H-M   'P 1'
#
loop_
_entity.id
_entity.type
_entity.pdbx_description
1 polymer ?
#
loop_
_entity_poly.entity_id
_entity_poly.type
_entity_poly.pdbx_seq_one_letter_code
_entity_poly.pdbx_strand_id
1 'polypeptide(L)' 'LEDPSAEWERPAITTHLKGNHSVRSKRWRYIRYHDGSEELYDHRYDPLEWTNLAGQPLYADVIDNLRPWLPESP' A
#
# COMPACT_ATOMS: atom_id res chain seq x y z
N LEU A 1 4.24 -25.06 0.54
CA LEU A 1 3.43 -23.94 1.07
C LEU A 1 2.09 -24.56 1.46
N GLU A 2 1.72 -24.50 2.74
CA GLU A 2 0.66 -25.37 3.29
C GLU A 2 -0.77 -24.91 3.03
N ASP A 3 -1.01 -23.65 2.66
CA ASP A 3 -2.30 -23.21 2.10
C ASP A 3 -2.15 -21.86 1.38
N PRO A 4 -2.28 -21.79 0.04
CA PRO A 4 -2.24 -20.52 -0.71
C PRO A 4 -3.49 -19.65 -0.52
N SER A 5 -4.55 -20.18 0.11
CA SER A 5 -5.81 -19.47 0.37
C SER A 5 -5.95 -18.92 1.78
N ALA A 6 -4.93 -19.11 2.64
CA ALA A 6 -4.95 -18.60 4.01
C ALA A 6 -5.19 -17.08 4.03
N GLU A 7 -6.20 -16.66 4.78
CA GLU A 7 -6.55 -15.26 4.94
C GLU A 7 -5.41 -14.53 5.70
N TRP A 8 -4.56 -13.77 4.99
CA TRP A 8 -3.57 -12.92 5.64
C TRP A 8 -4.24 -11.69 6.29
N GLU A 9 -4.25 -11.66 7.62
CA GLU A 9 -4.79 -10.55 8.42
C GLU A 9 -3.90 -9.30 8.43
N ARG A 10 -2.61 -9.45 8.09
CA ARG A 10 -1.63 -8.35 8.11
C ARG A 10 -1.11 -8.08 6.70
N PRO A 11 -0.99 -6.81 6.28
CA PRO A 11 -0.38 -6.48 5.00
C PRO A 11 1.12 -6.77 5.01
N ALA A 12 1.67 -7.05 3.83
CA ALA A 12 3.12 -7.10 3.65
C ALA A 12 3.68 -5.68 3.56
N ILE A 13 4.76 -5.41 4.29
CA ILE A 13 5.42 -4.11 4.32
C ILE A 13 6.80 -4.25 3.67
N THR A 14 7.09 -3.42 2.68
CA THR A 14 8.38 -3.38 1.98
C THR A 14 9.01 -2.02 2.17
N THR A 15 10.30 -1.98 2.51
CA THR A 15 11.09 -0.75 2.62
C THR A 15 12.20 -0.77 1.58
N HIS A 16 12.36 0.32 0.84
CA HIS A 16 13.43 0.51 -0.14
C HIS A 16 14.18 1.80 0.19
N LEU A 17 15.40 1.69 0.73
CA LEU A 17 16.16 2.83 1.26
C LEU A 17 15.37 3.58 2.36
N LYS A 18 15.94 4.66 2.91
CA LYS A 18 15.27 5.45 3.96
C LYS A 18 14.07 6.20 3.37
N GLY A 19 12.92 6.08 4.01
CA GLY A 19 11.72 6.88 3.71
C GLY A 19 10.86 6.39 2.56
N ASN A 20 11.26 5.37 1.79
CA ASN A 20 10.38 4.76 0.78
C ASN A 20 9.84 3.44 1.29
N HIS A 21 8.52 3.37 1.39
CA HIS A 21 7.83 2.24 1.96
C HIS A 21 6.58 1.90 1.15
N SER A 22 6.18 0.63 1.17
CA SER A 22 4.91 0.21 0.61
C SER A 22 4.20 -0.80 1.50
N VAL A 23 2.88 -0.74 1.48
CA VAL A 23 1.95 -1.64 2.16
C VAL A 23 1.16 -2.38 1.09
N ARG A 24 1.24 -3.72 1.08
CA ARG A 24 0.47 -4.58 0.20
C ARG A 24 -0.54 -5.39 1.00
N SER A 25 -1.81 -5.04 0.84
CA SER A 25 -2.95 -5.85 1.29
C SER A 25 -3.46 -6.72 0.13
N LYS A 26 -4.51 -7.50 0.35
CA LYS A 26 -5.14 -8.31 -0.71
C LYS A 26 -5.61 -7.47 -1.90
N ARG A 27 -6.19 -6.31 -1.62
CA ARG A 27 -6.77 -5.42 -2.64
C ARG A 27 -5.84 -4.27 -2.98
N TRP A 28 -5.28 -3.61 -1.98
CA TRP A 28 -4.59 -2.33 -2.16
C TRP A 28 -3.09 -2.47 -2.12
N ARG A 29 -2.40 -1.70 -2.96
CA ARG A 29 -0.99 -1.36 -2.77
C ARG A 29 -0.91 0.14 -2.51
N TYR A 30 -0.36 0.50 -1.36
CA TYR A 30 -0.07 1.88 -1.00
C TYR A 30 1.44 2.06 -0.94
N ILE A 31 1.95 3.11 -1.53
CA ILE A 31 3.38 3.46 -1.55
C ILE A 31 3.50 4.89 -1.03
N ARG A 32 4.47 5.11 -0.14
CA ARG A 32 4.87 6.43 0.31
C ARG A 32 6.37 6.58 0.09
N TYR A 33 6.75 7.61 -0.65
CA TYR A 33 8.14 7.93 -0.91
C TYR A 33 8.70 8.90 0.12
N HIS A 34 10.03 9.04 0.12
CA HIS A 34 10.73 9.90 1.08
C HIS A 34 10.32 11.38 0.98
N ASP A 35 9.87 11.82 -0.19
CA ASP A 35 9.52 13.21 -0.50
C ASP A 35 8.08 13.53 -0.09
N GLY A 36 7.38 12.55 0.47
CA GLY A 36 5.99 12.66 0.87
C GLY A 36 5.00 12.38 -0.26
N SER A 37 5.45 12.10 -1.47
CA SER A 37 4.56 11.66 -2.54
C SER A 37 3.98 10.28 -2.22
N GLU A 38 2.73 10.08 -2.65
CA GLU A 38 1.93 8.89 -2.34
C GLU A 38 1.40 8.27 -3.65
N GLU A 39 1.37 6.93 -3.68
CA GLU A 39 0.69 6.17 -4.72
C GLU A 39 -0.27 5.17 -4.10
N LEU A 40 -1.43 5.00 -4.73
CA LEU A 40 -2.43 4.00 -4.34
C LEU A 40 -2.95 3.28 -5.58
N TYR A 41 -2.91 1.94 -5.55
CA TYR A 41 -3.40 1.09 -6.62
C TYR A 41 -4.43 0.08 -6.11
N ASP A 42 -5.54 -0.06 -6.82
CA ASP A 42 -6.54 -1.10 -6.58
C ASP A 42 -6.24 -2.33 -7.44
N HIS A 43 -5.51 -3.32 -6.92
CA HIS A 43 -5.15 -4.52 -7.68
C HIS A 43 -6.35 -5.37 -8.09
N ARG A 44 -7.53 -5.15 -7.50
CA ARG A 44 -8.74 -5.85 -7.94
C ARG A 44 -9.16 -5.41 -9.34
N TYR A 45 -8.96 -4.14 -9.68
CA TYR A 45 -9.38 -3.54 -10.95
C TYR A 45 -8.20 -3.15 -11.85
N ASP A 46 -7.03 -2.95 -11.26
CA ASP A 46 -5.80 -2.52 -11.91
C ASP A 46 -4.61 -3.37 -11.41
N PRO A 47 -4.55 -4.66 -11.80
CA PRO A 47 -3.48 -5.57 -11.38
C PRO A 47 -2.10 -5.17 -11.94
N LEU A 48 -2.05 -4.26 -12.91
CA LEU A 48 -0.82 -3.76 -13.53
C LEU A 48 -0.40 -2.38 -13.01
N GLU A 49 -1.15 -1.81 -12.04
CA GLU A 49 -0.81 -0.57 -11.34
C GLU A 49 -0.61 0.63 -12.28
N TRP A 50 -1.47 0.79 -13.28
CA TRP A 50 -1.39 1.90 -14.23
C TRP A 50 -2.03 3.19 -13.71
N THR A 51 -2.98 3.11 -12.79
CA THR A 51 -3.78 4.24 -12.34
C THR A 51 -3.49 4.56 -10.89
N ASN A 52 -2.73 5.64 -10.65
CA ASN A 52 -2.52 6.15 -9.30
C ASN A 52 -3.80 6.85 -8.78
N LEU A 53 -4.36 6.31 -7.70
CA LEU A 53 -5.59 6.78 -7.05
C LEU A 53 -5.32 7.72 -5.85
N ALA A 54 -4.06 7.94 -5.45
CA ALA A 54 -3.75 8.61 -4.18
C ALA A 54 -4.22 10.08 -4.12
N GLY A 55 -4.27 10.76 -5.27
CA GLY A 55 -4.75 12.14 -5.36
C GLY A 55 -6.28 12.28 -5.37
N GLN A 56 -7.04 11.18 -5.38
CA GLN A 56 -8.49 11.21 -5.47
C GLN A 56 -9.12 11.18 -4.06
N PRO A 57 -9.91 12.19 -3.67
CA PRO A 57 -10.49 12.28 -2.32
C PRO A 57 -11.32 11.07 -1.90
N LEU A 58 -11.90 10.36 -2.86
CA LEU A 58 -12.68 9.14 -2.65
C LEU A 58 -11.88 8.02 -1.95
N TYR A 59 -10.56 8.01 -2.07
CA TYR A 59 -9.71 6.95 -1.49
C TYR A 59 -8.89 7.41 -0.27
N ALA A 60 -9.18 8.59 0.27
CA ALA A 60 -8.50 9.11 1.46
C ALA A 60 -8.61 8.11 2.64
N ASP A 61 -9.80 7.57 2.88
CA ASP A 61 -10.03 6.56 3.92
C ASP A 61 -9.19 5.30 3.72
N VAL A 62 -8.97 4.88 2.47
CA VAL A 62 -8.13 3.70 2.17
C VAL A 62 -6.69 3.98 2.56
N ILE A 63 -6.17 5.17 2.22
CA ILE A 63 -4.82 5.58 2.60
C ILE A 63 -4.70 5.68 4.11
N ASP A 64 -5.67 6.30 4.78
CA ASP A 64 -5.65 6.48 6.24
C ASP A 64 -5.67 5.15 6.99
N ASN A 65 -6.30 4.11 6.43
CA ASN A 65 -6.26 2.76 6.98
C ASN A 65 -4.93 2.02 6.71
N LEU A 66 -4.20 2.37 5.65
CA LEU A 66 -2.95 1.71 5.27
C LEU A 66 -1.70 2.40 5.83
N ARG A 67 -1.74 3.73 5.99
CA ARG A 67 -0.63 4.55 6.47
C ARG A 67 -0.07 4.11 7.83
N PRO A 68 -0.87 3.68 8.82
CA PRO A 68 -0.37 3.23 10.12
C PRO A 68 0.49 1.95 10.06
N TRP A 69 0.46 1.20 8.95
CA TRP A 69 1.31 0.04 8.75
C TRP A 69 2.72 0.41 8.29
N LEU A 70 2.94 1.65 7.87
CA LEU A 70 4.27 2.11 7.51
C LEU A 70 5.13 2.27 8.76
N PRO A 71 6.40 1.81 8.74
CA PRO A 71 7.30 2.07 9.84
C PRO A 71 7.51 3.58 10.01
N GLU A 72 7.56 4.03 11.25
CA GLU A 72 8.00 5.39 11.55
C GLU A 72 9.45 5.52 11.08
N SER A 73 9.73 6.57 10.30
CA SER A 73 11.12 6.88 9.96
C SER A 73 11.83 7.35 11.23
N PRO A 74 12.96 6.74 11.63
CA PRO A 74 13.74 7.19 12.78
C PRO A 74 14.45 8.53 12.50
#